data_AF-B9KA22-F1
#
_entry.id   AF-B9KA22-F1
#
_cell.length_a   1.000
_cell.length_b   1.000
_cell.length_c   1.000
_cell.angle_alpha   90.00
_cell.angle_beta   90.00
_cell.angle_gamma   90.00
#
_symmetry.space_group_name_H-M   'P 1'
#
loop_
_entity.id
_entity.type
_entity.pdbx_description
1 polymer ?
#
loop_
_entity_poly.entity_id
_entity_poly.type
_entity_poly.pdbx_seq_one_letter_code
_entity_poly.pdbx_strand_id
1 'polypeptide(L)'
;MYRIEGHITPSLCIMYTMITAGVDGTRRGWVYSIVEGDRVLEIGFMEHFMFLDFPTLVDIPIGLPKKGERECDRLTRRILSKRAASVFTVPCRVAVYRESYEDALRVNRECQGKGFPVQFWHIVEKVREVDVFLRSYPDLSDQIRESHPELCFLRISSKMMKSKHTREGLNQRIEILREHLVFDVENLQRICREYRIHIHDVLDSLVLALAQQFPLERIPEDPPLDEHGLPMQIIAPARTQRSPNPE
;
A
#
# COMPACT_ATOMS: atom_id res chain seq x y z
N MET A 1 14.16 -61.10 14.74
CA MET A 1 14.58 -59.68 14.74
C MET A 1 13.75 -58.96 13.69
N TYR A 2 12.67 -58.31 14.10
CA TYR A 2 11.78 -57.56 13.20
C TYR A 2 12.17 -56.08 13.24
N ARG A 3 12.36 -55.53 12.04
CA ARG A 3 12.62 -54.12 11.75
C ARG A 3 11.30 -53.36 11.95
N ILE A 4 11.30 -52.29 12.74
CA ILE A 4 10.15 -51.38 12.85
C ILE A 4 10.55 -50.09 12.12
N GLU A 5 9.89 -49.84 10.99
CA GLU A 5 9.97 -48.58 10.25
C GLU A 5 9.12 -47.54 10.99
N GLY A 6 9.77 -46.51 11.53
CA GLY A 6 9.10 -45.34 12.10
C GLY A 6 8.79 -44.33 11.01
N HIS A 7 7.55 -44.32 10.55
CA HIS A 7 6.99 -43.21 9.77
C HIS A 7 6.99 -41.94 10.64
N ILE A 8 7.84 -40.98 10.29
CA ILE A 8 7.73 -39.61 10.79
C ILE A 8 6.68 -38.92 9.93
N THR A 9 5.46 -38.80 10.44
CA THR A 9 4.48 -37.87 9.89
C THR A 9 4.98 -36.44 10.14
N PRO A 10 4.97 -35.53 9.15
CA PRO A 10 5.28 -34.14 9.40
C PRO A 10 4.24 -33.61 10.38
N SER A 11 4.72 -33.17 11.54
CA SER A 11 3.92 -32.46 12.53
C SER A 11 3.15 -31.35 11.84
N LEU A 12 1.87 -31.25 12.18
CA LEU A 12 0.98 -30.15 11.87
C LEU A 12 1.66 -28.86 12.35
N CYS A 13 2.43 -28.23 11.47
CA CYS A 13 2.98 -26.91 11.70
C CYS A 13 1.76 -26.02 11.78
N ILE A 14 1.40 -25.59 12.99
CA ILE A 14 0.45 -24.51 13.19
C ILE A 14 1.11 -23.30 12.51
N MET A 15 0.80 -23.10 11.23
CA MET A 15 1.13 -21.88 10.55
C MET A 15 0.33 -20.82 11.28
N TYR A 16 0.98 -20.08 12.18
CA TYR A 16 0.39 -18.88 12.73
C TYR A 16 0.09 -17.96 11.55
N THR A 17 -1.17 -17.88 11.17
CA THR A 17 -1.65 -16.93 10.17
C THR A 17 -1.47 -15.54 10.75
N MET A 18 -0.59 -14.75 10.14
CA MET A 18 -0.36 -13.38 10.57
C MET A 18 -1.62 -12.55 10.32
N ILE A 19 -2.06 -11.79 11.33
CA ILE A 19 -3.10 -10.78 11.15
C ILE A 19 -2.42 -9.53 10.59
N THR A 20 -2.94 -9.04 9.46
CA THR A 20 -2.35 -7.93 8.70
C THR A 20 -3.43 -6.92 8.31
N ALA A 21 -3.07 -5.65 8.28
CA ALA A 21 -3.96 -4.56 7.91
C ALA A 21 -3.53 -3.86 6.61
N GLY A 22 -4.51 -3.39 5.85
CA GLY A 22 -4.31 -2.53 4.69
C GLY A 22 -5.17 -1.28 4.80
N VAL A 23 -4.61 -0.12 4.48
CA VAL A 23 -5.27 1.17 4.69
C VAL A 23 -5.16 2.03 3.43
N ASP A 24 -6.29 2.60 3.01
CA ASP A 24 -6.36 3.52 1.87
C ASP A 24 -7.07 4.85 2.25
N GLY A 25 -6.59 5.94 1.65
CA GLY A 25 -7.05 7.29 1.91
C GLY A 25 -8.31 7.64 1.11
N THR A 26 -9.40 7.95 1.80
CA THR A 26 -10.66 8.39 1.18
C THR A 26 -10.88 9.89 1.35
N ARG A 27 -11.89 10.49 0.70
CA ARG A 27 -12.22 11.90 0.91
C ARG A 27 -12.52 12.25 2.38
N ARG A 28 -13.12 11.34 3.15
CA ARG A 28 -13.64 11.62 4.51
C ARG A 28 -12.76 11.11 5.65
N GLY A 29 -11.76 10.30 5.34
CA GLY A 29 -10.96 9.58 6.34
C GLY A 29 -10.24 8.43 5.65
N TRP A 30 -10.16 7.29 6.29
CA TRP A 30 -9.42 6.12 5.84
C TRP A 30 -10.32 4.90 5.88
N VAL A 31 -10.29 4.10 4.82
CA VAL A 31 -10.84 2.75 4.85
C VAL A 31 -9.72 1.79 5.22
N TYR A 32 -10.02 0.80 6.05
CA TYR A 32 -9.08 -0.25 6.39
C TYR A 32 -9.69 -1.63 6.22
N SER A 33 -8.83 -2.61 5.97
CA SER A 33 -9.17 -4.03 5.95
C SER A 33 -8.20 -4.79 6.85
N ILE A 34 -8.73 -5.70 7.69
CA ILE A 34 -7.96 -6.61 8.54
C ILE A 34 -8.18 -8.03 8.03
N VAL A 35 -7.09 -8.76 7.82
CA VAL A 35 -7.11 -10.10 7.23
C VAL A 35 -6.26 -11.07 8.06
N GLU A 36 -6.75 -12.31 8.22
CA GLU A 36 -6.03 -13.43 8.83
C GLU A 36 -6.10 -14.67 7.91
N GLY A 37 -5.00 -14.96 7.22
CA GLY A 37 -5.01 -15.97 6.15
C GLY A 37 -5.98 -15.58 5.03
N ASP A 38 -6.87 -16.48 4.62
CA ASP A 38 -7.88 -16.17 3.60
C ASP A 38 -9.09 -15.38 4.15
N ARG A 39 -9.19 -15.18 5.46
CA ARG A 39 -10.37 -14.56 6.09
C ARG A 39 -10.22 -13.05 6.19
N VAL A 40 -11.19 -12.32 5.67
CA VAL A 40 -11.38 -10.91 5.99
C VAL A 40 -12.08 -10.80 7.33
N LEU A 41 -11.34 -10.37 8.36
CA LEU A 41 -11.86 -10.23 9.72
C LEU A 41 -12.73 -8.98 9.87
N GLU A 42 -12.26 -7.87 9.30
CA GLU A 42 -12.93 -6.59 9.41
C GLU A 42 -12.64 -5.71 8.18
N ILE A 43 -13.64 -4.93 7.78
CA ILE A 43 -13.47 -3.78 6.91
C ILE A 43 -14.18 -2.62 7.60
N GLY A 44 -13.41 -1.60 7.94
CA GLY A 44 -13.89 -0.47 8.72
C GLY A 44 -13.48 0.87 8.14
N PHE A 45 -13.81 1.90 8.88
CA PHE A 45 -13.52 3.28 8.53
C PHE A 45 -13.03 4.03 9.77
N MET A 46 -12.02 4.88 9.59
CA MET A 46 -11.52 5.79 10.62
C MET A 46 -11.45 7.20 10.05
N GLU A 47 -11.98 8.18 10.78
CA GLU A 47 -11.94 9.59 10.35
C GLU A 47 -10.51 10.12 10.35
N HIS A 48 -9.74 9.71 11.35
CA HIS A 48 -8.33 10.02 11.50
C HIS A 48 -7.47 8.76 11.45
N PHE A 49 -6.24 8.88 10.94
CA PHE A 49 -5.29 7.78 10.89
C PHE A 49 -4.90 7.35 12.30
N MET A 50 -4.96 6.05 12.54
CA MET A 50 -4.52 5.43 13.77
C MET A 50 -3.87 4.08 13.48
N PHE A 51 -3.00 3.65 14.40
CA PHE A 51 -2.45 2.31 14.34
C PHE A 51 -3.53 1.29 14.73
N LEU A 52 -3.61 0.19 13.97
CA LEU A 52 -4.60 -0.87 14.16
C LEU A 52 -4.07 -2.05 14.97
N ASP A 53 -2.94 -1.90 15.67
CA ASP A 53 -2.24 -2.95 16.43
C ASP A 53 -1.72 -4.14 15.60
N PHE A 54 -1.69 -4.00 14.26
CA PHE A 54 -1.21 -5.02 13.33
C PHE A 54 -0.25 -4.42 12.29
N PRO A 55 0.67 -5.23 11.71
CA PRO A 55 1.46 -4.82 10.54
C PRO A 55 0.55 -4.25 9.45
N THR A 56 0.82 -3.03 9.03
CA THR A 56 -0.06 -2.21 8.19
C THR A 56 0.68 -1.72 6.95
N LEU A 57 0.09 -1.96 5.77
CA LEU A 57 0.46 -1.27 4.54
C LEU A 57 -0.54 -0.15 4.23
N VAL A 58 -0.03 1.05 3.97
CA VAL A 58 -0.85 2.25 3.73
C VAL A 58 -0.57 2.81 2.33
N ASP A 59 -1.61 3.13 1.55
CA ASP A 59 -1.48 3.87 0.29
C ASP A 59 -1.36 5.37 0.55
N ILE A 60 -0.24 5.76 1.14
CA ILE A 60 0.13 7.16 1.33
C ILE A 60 1.65 7.30 1.34
N PRO A 61 2.19 8.38 0.77
CA PRO A 61 3.62 8.68 0.90
C PRO A 61 4.09 8.79 2.35
N ILE A 62 5.05 7.94 2.73
CA ILE A 62 5.82 7.98 3.99
C ILE A 62 7.28 8.33 3.68
N GLY A 63 7.81 9.28 4.44
CA GLY A 63 9.12 9.89 4.16
C GLY A 63 8.99 11.00 3.11
N LEU A 64 9.33 12.23 3.51
CA LEU A 64 9.22 13.40 2.66
C LEU A 64 10.59 13.93 2.23
N PRO A 65 10.87 14.07 0.92
CA PRO A 65 12.18 14.47 0.47
C PRO A 65 12.48 15.93 0.85
N LYS A 66 13.73 16.22 1.22
CA LYS A 66 14.20 17.61 1.32
C LYS A 66 14.43 18.23 -0.05
N LYS A 67 15.06 17.47 -0.96
CA LYS A 67 15.42 17.85 -2.33
C LYS A 67 15.39 16.63 -3.23
N GLY A 68 15.08 16.85 -4.51
CA GLY A 68 15.02 15.77 -5.50
C GLY A 68 13.76 14.92 -5.37
N GLU A 69 13.57 14.06 -6.36
CA GLU A 69 12.50 13.06 -6.39
C GLU A 69 12.88 11.85 -5.53
N ARG A 70 11.92 11.26 -4.80
CA ARG A 70 12.15 10.03 -4.06
C ARG A 70 12.49 8.89 -5.02
N GLU A 71 13.52 8.12 -4.68
CA GLU A 71 13.96 7.01 -5.53
C GLU A 71 12.89 5.93 -5.70
N CYS A 72 12.16 5.62 -4.62
CA CYS A 72 11.04 4.67 -4.64
C CYS A 72 9.98 5.06 -5.68
N ASP A 73 9.59 6.33 -5.78
CA ASP A 73 8.58 6.79 -6.74
C ASP A 73 9.07 6.57 -8.17
N ARG A 74 10.34 6.92 -8.43
CA ARG A 74 10.97 6.76 -9.74
C ARG A 74 11.04 5.29 -10.15
N LEU A 75 11.43 4.41 -9.24
CA LEU A 75 11.52 2.97 -9.49
C LEU A 75 10.14 2.35 -9.69
N THR A 76 9.16 2.69 -8.86
CA THR A 76 7.79 2.19 -8.99
C THR A 76 7.15 2.64 -10.29
N ARG A 77 7.37 3.90 -10.74
CA ARG A 77 6.94 4.35 -12.08
C ARG A 77 7.52 3.50 -13.21
N ARG A 78 8.80 3.13 -13.12
CA ARG A 78 9.44 2.25 -14.12
C ARG A 78 8.81 0.87 -14.14
N ILE A 79 8.46 0.32 -12.97
CA ILE A 79 7.79 -0.98 -12.85
C ILE A 79 6.38 -0.93 -13.45
N LEU A 80 5.61 0.11 -13.14
CA LEU A 80 4.23 0.27 -13.59
C LEU A 80 4.11 0.69 -15.07
N SER A 81 5.17 1.22 -15.67
CA SER A 81 5.26 1.53 -17.11
C SER A 81 4.04 2.33 -17.62
N LYS A 82 3.09 1.70 -18.34
CA LYS A 82 1.85 2.33 -18.83
C LYS A 82 0.96 2.92 -17.72
N ARG A 83 1.20 2.53 -16.48
CA ARG A 83 0.54 3.02 -15.27
C ARG A 83 1.39 3.98 -14.45
N ALA A 84 2.53 4.46 -14.94
CA ALA A 84 3.41 5.36 -14.18
C ALA A 84 2.69 6.61 -13.62
N ALA A 85 1.59 7.05 -14.23
CA ALA A 85 0.82 8.20 -13.76
C ALA A 85 0.05 7.96 -12.43
N SER A 86 -0.10 6.71 -11.97
CA SER A 86 -0.71 6.43 -10.65
C SER A 86 0.24 6.71 -9.48
N VAL A 87 1.55 6.79 -9.74
CA VAL A 87 2.55 7.12 -8.72
C VAL A 87 2.83 8.60 -8.77
N PHE A 88 2.33 9.34 -7.78
CA PHE A 88 2.56 10.78 -7.70
C PHE A 88 4.04 11.12 -7.50
N THR A 89 4.40 12.34 -7.88
CA THR A 89 5.66 12.94 -7.43
C THR A 89 5.40 13.55 -6.06
N VAL A 90 6.10 13.06 -5.04
CA VAL A 90 5.98 13.61 -3.67
C VAL A 90 6.72 14.96 -3.59
N PRO A 91 6.04 16.06 -3.21
CA PRO A 91 6.66 17.37 -3.01
C PRO A 91 7.67 17.34 -1.86
N CYS A 92 8.53 18.36 -1.79
CA CYS A 92 9.42 18.50 -0.65
C CYS A 92 8.62 18.74 0.64
N ARG A 93 9.20 18.34 1.78
CA ARG A 93 8.56 18.52 3.11
C ARG A 93 8.04 19.93 3.31
N VAL A 94 8.83 20.95 2.98
CA VAL A 94 8.43 22.36 3.16
C VAL A 94 7.19 22.70 2.34
N ALA A 95 7.03 22.16 1.13
CA ALA A 95 5.84 22.37 0.30
C ALA A 95 4.62 21.62 0.84
N VAL A 96 4.79 20.40 1.36
CA VAL A 96 3.72 19.62 2.00
C VAL A 96 3.06 20.40 3.13
N TYR A 97 3.80 21.23 3.87
CA TYR A 97 3.29 22.00 5.02
C TYR A 97 2.86 23.45 4.68
N ARG A 98 2.63 23.79 3.41
CA ARG A 98 2.08 25.12 3.04
C ARG A 98 0.56 25.16 3.16
N GLU A 99 0.00 26.35 3.37
CA GLU A 99 -1.45 26.52 3.54
C GLU A 99 -2.21 26.62 2.21
N SER A 100 -1.52 27.06 1.14
CA SER A 100 -2.09 27.19 -0.20
C SER A 100 -1.33 26.34 -1.22
N TYR A 101 -2.05 25.89 -2.25
CA TYR A 101 -1.45 25.13 -3.34
C TYR A 101 -0.46 25.99 -4.14
N GLU A 102 -0.75 27.27 -4.31
CA GLU A 102 0.10 28.25 -4.99
C GLU A 102 1.45 28.41 -4.29
N ASP A 103 1.44 28.57 -2.96
CA ASP A 103 2.67 28.67 -2.17
C ASP A 103 3.44 27.34 -2.15
N ALA A 104 2.72 26.22 -2.05
CA ALA A 104 3.32 24.88 -2.13
C ALA A 104 4.04 24.66 -3.46
N LEU A 105 3.43 25.05 -4.58
CA LEU A 105 4.06 24.97 -5.90
C LEU A 105 5.30 25.86 -6.01
N ARG A 106 5.24 27.10 -5.51
CA ARG A 106 6.39 28.02 -5.52
C ARG A 106 7.57 27.39 -4.78
N VAL A 107 7.36 26.96 -3.54
CA VAL A 107 8.39 26.34 -2.72
C VAL A 107 8.89 25.03 -3.30
N ASN A 108 8.02 24.19 -3.85
CA ASN A 108 8.46 22.93 -4.46
C ASN A 108 9.34 23.16 -5.68
N ARG A 109 9.07 24.19 -6.49
CA ARG A 109 9.93 24.57 -7.62
C ARG A 109 11.31 25.02 -7.14
N GLU A 110 11.40 25.75 -6.04
CA GLU A 110 12.68 26.15 -5.43
C GLU A 110 13.47 24.94 -4.92
N CYS A 111 12.81 23.99 -4.26
CA CYS A 111 13.47 22.82 -3.67
C CYS A 111 13.79 21.71 -4.69
N GLN A 112 12.88 21.42 -5.61
CA GLN A 112 12.95 20.28 -6.53
C GLN A 112 13.08 20.65 -8.01
N GLY A 113 12.98 21.93 -8.38
CA GLY A 113 13.04 22.39 -9.77
C GLY A 113 11.78 22.13 -10.60
N LYS A 114 10.72 21.56 -10.00
CA LYS A 114 9.45 21.23 -10.68
C LYS A 114 8.24 21.46 -9.78
N GLY A 115 7.07 21.63 -10.40
CA GLY A 115 5.79 21.58 -9.68
C GLY A 115 5.34 20.15 -9.42
N PHE A 116 4.17 20.01 -8.80
CA PHE A 116 3.51 18.73 -8.56
C PHE A 116 2.01 18.84 -8.90
N PRO A 117 1.32 17.74 -9.21
CA PRO A 117 -0.07 17.78 -9.64
C PRO A 117 -1.04 18.16 -8.50
N VAL A 118 -2.13 18.86 -8.82
CA VAL A 118 -3.18 19.23 -7.85
C VAL A 118 -3.83 18.01 -7.18
N GLN A 119 -3.79 16.85 -7.86
CA GLN A 119 -4.24 15.58 -7.32
C GLN A 119 -3.46 15.17 -6.06
N PHE A 120 -2.16 15.45 -6.00
CA PHE A 120 -1.38 15.25 -4.77
C PHE A 120 -1.83 16.23 -3.69
N TRP A 121 -2.14 17.49 -4.06
CA TRP A 121 -2.63 18.47 -3.12
C TRP A 121 -3.93 18.03 -2.43
N HIS A 122 -4.81 17.32 -3.13
CA HIS A 122 -6.04 16.78 -2.55
C HIS A 122 -5.81 15.73 -1.44
N ILE A 123 -4.62 15.12 -1.37
CA ILE A 123 -4.26 14.16 -0.32
C ILE A 123 -3.26 14.73 0.69
N VAL A 124 -2.87 16.01 0.59
CA VAL A 124 -1.78 16.57 1.41
C VAL A 124 -2.07 16.49 2.91
N GLU A 125 -3.33 16.66 3.32
CA GLU A 125 -3.70 16.54 4.74
C GLU A 125 -3.50 15.11 5.27
N LYS A 126 -3.75 14.10 4.44
CA LYS A 126 -3.50 12.69 4.79
C LYS A 126 -2.01 12.37 4.89
N VAL A 127 -1.21 12.96 3.99
CA VAL A 127 0.25 12.86 4.05
C VAL A 127 0.76 13.48 5.36
N ARG A 128 0.27 14.68 5.73
CA ARG A 128 0.62 15.32 7.01
C ARG A 128 0.20 14.49 8.20
N GLU A 129 -1.00 13.93 8.15
CA GLU A 129 -1.55 13.10 9.22
C GLU A 129 -0.65 11.90 9.53
N VAL A 130 -0.28 11.13 8.50
CA VAL A 130 0.62 9.97 8.68
C VAL A 130 2.05 10.39 9.03
N ASP A 131 2.56 11.48 8.44
CA ASP A 131 3.88 12.03 8.77
C ASP A 131 3.96 12.44 10.25
N VAL A 132 2.97 13.19 10.75
CA VAL A 132 2.90 13.61 12.16
C VAL A 132 2.74 12.42 13.08
N PHE A 133 1.89 11.44 12.71
CA PHE A 133 1.69 10.22 13.48
C PHE A 133 3.01 9.45 13.66
N LEU A 134 3.70 9.13 12.57
CA LEU A 134 4.93 8.33 12.63
C LEU A 134 6.09 9.06 13.30
N ARG A 135 6.15 10.39 13.21
CA ARG A 135 7.13 11.20 13.97
C ARG A 135 6.85 11.21 15.46
N SER A 136 5.59 11.04 15.86
CA SER A 136 5.19 10.96 17.27
C SER A 136 5.41 9.56 17.84
N TYR A 137 5.44 8.53 16.98
CA TYR A 137 5.59 7.12 17.35
C TYR A 137 6.66 6.43 16.46
N PRO A 138 7.95 6.80 16.61
CA PRO A 138 9.02 6.30 15.74
C PRO A 138 9.15 4.77 15.78
N ASP A 139 8.83 4.13 16.91
CA ASP A 139 8.87 2.67 17.07
C ASP A 139 7.85 1.93 16.16
N LEU A 140 6.89 2.64 15.56
CA LEU A 140 5.91 2.08 14.64
C LEU A 140 6.35 2.13 13.17
N SER A 141 7.52 2.70 12.84
CA SER A 141 7.99 2.83 11.44
C SER A 141 8.21 1.48 10.73
N ASP A 142 8.46 0.42 11.49
CA ASP A 142 8.58 -0.94 10.95
C ASP A 142 7.24 -1.66 10.81
N GLN A 143 6.23 -1.22 11.57
CA GLN A 143 4.88 -1.79 11.56
C GLN A 143 4.00 -1.14 10.50
N ILE A 144 4.16 0.16 10.26
CA ILE A 144 3.34 0.94 9.33
C ILE A 144 4.23 1.39 8.17
N ARG A 145 3.99 0.84 6.98
CA ARG A 145 4.83 1.07 5.80
C ARG A 145 4.01 1.48 4.59
N GLU A 146 4.61 2.31 3.75
CA GLU A 146 4.00 2.75 2.50
C GLU A 146 3.94 1.58 1.52
N SER A 147 2.85 1.49 0.78
CA SER A 147 2.66 0.54 -0.32
C SER A 147 1.78 1.17 -1.40
N HIS A 148 1.65 0.50 -2.54
CA HIS A 148 0.90 1.00 -3.69
C HIS A 148 -0.03 -0.08 -4.27
N PRO A 149 -1.36 0.08 -4.22
CA PRO A 149 -2.33 -0.95 -4.61
C PRO A 149 -2.12 -1.49 -6.02
N GLU A 150 -1.85 -0.64 -7.03
CA GLU A 150 -1.62 -1.13 -8.39
C GLU A 150 -0.34 -1.96 -8.51
N LEU A 151 0.67 -1.69 -7.68
CA LEU A 151 1.89 -2.49 -7.64
C LEU A 151 1.63 -3.84 -6.97
N CYS A 152 0.87 -3.86 -5.88
CA CYS A 152 0.43 -5.09 -5.22
C CYS A 152 -0.38 -5.97 -6.18
N PHE A 153 -1.40 -5.41 -6.84
CA PHE A 153 -2.18 -6.12 -7.86
C PHE A 153 -1.31 -6.66 -8.99
N LEU A 154 -0.36 -5.86 -9.50
CA LEU A 154 0.56 -6.29 -10.54
C LEU A 154 1.43 -7.47 -10.08
N ARG A 155 1.96 -7.42 -8.85
CA ARG A 155 2.86 -8.45 -8.31
C ARG A 155 2.12 -9.75 -8.02
N ILE A 156 0.93 -9.68 -7.45
CA ILE A 156 0.10 -10.85 -7.13
C ILE A 156 -0.42 -11.51 -8.42
N SER A 157 -1.04 -10.73 -9.32
CA SER A 157 -1.67 -11.28 -10.52
C SER A 157 -0.70 -11.54 -11.68
N SER A 158 0.53 -11.00 -11.60
CA SER A 158 1.49 -10.94 -12.71
C SER A 158 0.93 -10.29 -14.00
N LYS A 159 -0.14 -9.50 -13.88
CA LYS A 159 -0.86 -8.88 -15.01
C LYS A 159 -1.13 -7.40 -14.73
N MET A 160 -1.00 -6.57 -15.76
CA MET A 160 -1.38 -5.17 -15.68
C MET A 160 -2.91 -5.05 -15.76
N MET A 161 -3.53 -4.52 -14.70
CA MET A 161 -4.98 -4.36 -14.66
C MET A 161 -5.49 -3.16 -15.47
N LYS A 162 -6.74 -3.25 -15.92
CA LYS A 162 -7.49 -2.10 -16.43
C LYS A 162 -7.82 -1.11 -15.31
N SER A 163 -8.29 0.07 -15.72
CA SER A 163 -8.44 1.20 -14.80
C SER A 163 -9.41 0.85 -13.68
N LYS A 164 -9.11 1.22 -12.43
CA LYS A 164 -10.00 0.99 -11.28
C LYS A 164 -11.35 1.71 -11.41
N HIS A 165 -11.47 2.63 -12.37
CA HIS A 165 -12.71 3.36 -12.68
C HIS A 165 -13.56 2.70 -13.79
N THR A 166 -13.10 1.61 -14.42
CA THR A 166 -13.92 0.86 -15.38
C THR A 166 -14.51 -0.38 -14.74
N ARG A 167 -15.68 -0.82 -15.21
CA ARG A 167 -16.33 -2.06 -14.74
C ARG A 167 -15.39 -3.26 -14.85
N GLU A 168 -14.68 -3.36 -15.97
CA GLU A 168 -13.73 -4.45 -16.20
C GLU A 168 -12.54 -4.41 -15.24
N GLY A 169 -11.98 -3.23 -14.96
CA GLY A 169 -10.86 -3.12 -14.01
C GLY A 169 -11.27 -3.36 -12.56
N LEU A 170 -12.54 -3.10 -12.20
CA LEU A 170 -13.10 -3.49 -10.90
C LEU A 170 -13.28 -5.02 -10.81
N ASN A 171 -13.84 -5.65 -11.86
CA ASN A 171 -14.02 -7.10 -11.88
C ASN A 171 -12.68 -7.84 -11.80
N GLN A 172 -11.65 -7.37 -12.52
CA GLN A 172 -10.29 -7.93 -12.44
C GLN A 172 -9.71 -7.89 -11.01
N ARG A 173 -9.95 -6.80 -10.27
CA ARG A 173 -9.50 -6.69 -8.87
C ARG A 173 -10.26 -7.65 -7.97
N ILE A 174 -11.58 -7.74 -8.12
CA ILE A 174 -12.43 -8.66 -7.35
C ILE A 174 -12.04 -10.11 -7.61
N GLU A 175 -11.80 -10.50 -8.86
CA GLU A 175 -11.37 -11.85 -9.23
C GLU A 175 -10.04 -12.22 -8.56
N ILE A 176 -9.03 -11.36 -8.67
CA ILE A 176 -7.72 -11.61 -8.03
C ILE A 176 -7.83 -11.67 -6.51
N LEU A 177 -8.62 -10.80 -5.87
CA LEU A 177 -8.82 -10.88 -4.43
C LEU A 177 -9.53 -12.18 -4.03
N ARG A 178 -10.49 -12.67 -4.82
CA ARG A 178 -11.21 -13.93 -4.56
C ARG A 178 -10.37 -15.19 -4.73
N GLU A 179 -9.24 -15.11 -5.44
CA GLU A 179 -8.27 -16.21 -5.51
C GLU A 179 -7.57 -16.44 -4.16
N HIS A 180 -7.57 -15.44 -3.27
CA HIS A 180 -6.81 -15.47 -2.02
C HIS A 180 -7.64 -15.19 -0.76
N LEU A 181 -8.75 -14.47 -0.88
CA LEU A 181 -9.59 -14.04 0.23
C LEU A 181 -11.04 -14.48 0.06
N VAL A 182 -11.65 -14.85 1.18
CA VAL A 182 -13.07 -15.13 1.30
C VAL A 182 -13.79 -13.86 1.76
N PHE A 183 -14.55 -13.24 0.86
CA PHE A 183 -15.39 -12.10 1.15
C PHE A 183 -16.62 -12.05 0.24
N ASP A 184 -17.66 -11.41 0.75
CA ASP A 184 -18.89 -11.15 -0.01
C ASP A 184 -18.90 -9.74 -0.60
N VAL A 185 -19.17 -9.65 -1.90
CA VAL A 185 -19.22 -8.38 -2.64
C VAL A 185 -20.44 -7.56 -2.23
N GLU A 186 -21.57 -8.19 -1.85
CA GLU A 186 -22.72 -7.46 -1.35
C GLU A 186 -22.40 -6.78 -0.01
N ASN A 187 -21.67 -7.47 0.86
CA ASN A 187 -21.12 -6.87 2.07
C ASN A 187 -20.20 -5.67 1.76
N LEU A 188 -19.30 -5.77 0.78
CA LEU A 188 -18.46 -4.62 0.38
C LEU A 188 -19.31 -3.43 -0.06
N GLN A 189 -20.38 -3.66 -0.82
CA GLN A 189 -21.29 -2.60 -1.25
C GLN A 189 -22.06 -1.97 -0.08
N ARG A 190 -22.42 -2.77 0.94
CA ARG A 190 -23.05 -2.26 2.17
C ARG A 190 -22.11 -1.31 2.90
N ILE A 191 -20.85 -1.72 3.10
CA ILE A 191 -19.79 -0.89 3.70
C ILE A 191 -19.59 0.40 2.91
N CYS A 192 -19.55 0.33 1.57
CA CYS A 192 -19.44 1.52 0.71
C CYS A 192 -20.57 2.52 0.96
N ARG A 193 -21.82 2.04 1.10
CA ARG A 193 -22.99 2.90 1.37
C ARG A 193 -22.94 3.50 2.76
N GLU A 194 -22.59 2.71 3.77
CA GLU A 194 -22.51 3.09 5.17
C GLU A 194 -21.50 4.22 5.39
N TYR A 195 -20.27 4.05 4.89
CA TYR A 195 -19.20 5.04 5.07
C TYR A 195 -19.13 6.08 3.96
N ARG A 196 -19.93 5.92 2.89
CA ARG A 196 -19.94 6.79 1.70
C ARG A 196 -18.56 6.84 1.01
N ILE A 197 -17.95 5.67 0.85
CA ILE A 197 -16.63 5.47 0.22
C ILE A 197 -16.79 4.73 -1.11
N HIS A 198 -15.80 4.84 -2.01
CA HIS A 198 -15.85 4.13 -3.26
C HIS A 198 -15.41 2.68 -3.10
N ILE A 199 -16.00 1.78 -3.89
CA ILE A 199 -15.61 0.36 -3.84
C ILE A 199 -14.14 0.12 -4.20
N HIS A 200 -13.54 0.97 -5.05
CA HIS A 200 -12.12 0.81 -5.36
C HIS A 200 -11.23 1.11 -4.15
N ASP A 201 -11.61 2.04 -3.27
CA ASP A 201 -10.87 2.31 -2.03
C ASP A 201 -10.88 1.08 -1.11
N VAL A 202 -12.04 0.40 -1.02
CA VAL A 202 -12.17 -0.87 -0.27
C VAL A 202 -11.27 -1.95 -0.87
N LEU A 203 -11.31 -2.14 -2.19
CA LEU A 203 -10.48 -3.14 -2.87
C LEU A 203 -8.98 -2.83 -2.77
N ASP A 204 -8.61 -1.55 -2.76
CA ASP A 204 -7.24 -1.10 -2.55
C ASP A 204 -6.80 -1.42 -1.12
N SER A 205 -7.62 -1.16 -0.08
CA SER A 205 -7.31 -1.58 1.29
C SER A 205 -7.18 -3.10 1.46
N LEU A 206 -8.01 -3.88 0.75
CA LEU A 206 -7.95 -5.35 0.79
C LEU A 206 -6.66 -5.89 0.17
N VAL A 207 -6.22 -5.35 -0.98
CA VAL A 207 -4.98 -5.82 -1.61
C VAL A 207 -3.75 -5.45 -0.79
N LEU A 208 -3.78 -4.32 -0.07
CA LEU A 208 -2.72 -3.91 0.84
C LEU A 208 -2.60 -4.86 2.05
N ALA A 209 -3.74 -5.28 2.62
CA ALA A 209 -3.74 -6.28 3.68
C ALA A 209 -3.21 -7.63 3.15
N LEU A 210 -3.78 -8.11 2.04
CA LEU A 210 -3.41 -9.37 1.39
C LEU A 210 -1.92 -9.42 1.00
N ALA A 211 -1.35 -8.32 0.50
CA ALA A 211 0.03 -8.26 0.04
C ALA A 211 1.03 -8.74 1.10
N GLN A 212 0.73 -8.55 2.38
CA GLN A 212 1.59 -8.93 3.50
C GLN A 212 1.63 -10.44 3.76
N GLN A 213 0.77 -11.23 3.11
CA GLN A 213 0.81 -12.70 3.14
C GLN A 213 1.80 -13.30 2.14
N PHE A 214 2.39 -12.46 1.29
CA PHE A 214 3.45 -12.84 0.37
C PHE A 214 4.80 -12.39 0.91
N PRO A 215 5.92 -12.99 0.47
CA PRO A 215 7.24 -12.40 0.69
C PRO A 215 7.25 -10.96 0.18
N LEU A 216 7.68 -10.01 1.01
CA LEU A 216 7.69 -8.59 0.68
C LEU A 216 9.10 -8.14 0.25
N GLU A 217 9.14 -7.18 -0.67
CA GLU A 217 10.35 -6.45 -1.07
C GLU A 217 10.22 -4.96 -0.77
N ARG A 218 11.36 -4.31 -0.54
CA ARG A 218 11.50 -2.86 -0.40
C ARG A 218 11.94 -2.25 -1.72
N ILE A 219 11.36 -1.12 -2.10
CA ILE A 219 11.75 -0.37 -3.28
C ILE A 219 12.13 1.05 -2.84
N PRO A 220 13.42 1.45 -2.92
CA PRO A 220 14.59 0.61 -3.18
C PRO A 220 14.90 -0.34 -2.01
N GLU A 221 15.83 -1.29 -2.20
CA GLU A 221 16.22 -2.28 -1.18
C GLU A 221 16.85 -1.62 0.06
N ASP A 222 17.67 -0.59 -0.17
CA ASP A 222 18.27 0.27 0.86
C ASP A 222 17.65 1.67 0.75
N PRO A 223 16.55 1.95 1.48
CA PRO A 223 15.82 3.19 1.32
C PRO A 223 16.52 4.36 2.01
N PRO A 224 16.72 5.49 1.31
CA PRO A 224 17.16 6.70 1.97
C PRO A 224 16.12 7.15 3.01
N LEU A 225 16.61 7.65 4.13
CA LEU A 225 15.76 8.23 5.17
C LEU A 225 15.51 9.71 4.90
N ASP A 226 14.36 10.22 5.32
CA ASP A 226 14.11 11.65 5.35
C ASP A 226 14.76 12.36 6.55
N GLU A 227 14.54 13.66 6.68
CA GLU A 227 15.14 14.46 7.76
C GLU A 227 14.66 14.11 9.18
N HIS A 228 13.61 13.29 9.31
CA HIS A 228 13.11 12.78 10.59
C HIS A 228 13.36 11.28 10.77
N GLY A 229 14.14 10.65 9.87
CA GLY A 229 14.45 9.22 9.96
C GLY A 229 13.40 8.29 9.38
N LEU A 230 12.37 8.81 8.70
CA LEU A 230 11.36 7.96 8.04
C LEU A 230 11.90 7.41 6.71
N PRO A 231 11.78 6.10 6.44
CA PRO A 231 12.28 5.51 5.21
C PRO A 231 11.43 5.90 3.99
N MET A 232 12.07 6.46 2.96
CA MET A 232 11.43 6.74 1.67
C MET A 232 11.42 5.48 0.80
N GLN A 233 10.46 4.61 1.06
CA GLN A 233 10.31 3.30 0.43
C GLN A 233 8.88 3.01 0.00
N ILE A 234 8.71 2.08 -0.94
CA ILE A 234 7.42 1.44 -1.24
C ILE A 234 7.59 -0.06 -1.02
N ILE A 235 6.72 -0.64 -0.20
CA ILE A 235 6.65 -2.09 0.05
C ILE A 235 5.68 -2.73 -0.94
N ALA A 236 6.06 -3.89 -1.49
CA ALA A 236 5.17 -4.69 -2.33
C ALA A 236 5.53 -6.18 -2.23
N PRO A 237 4.65 -7.09 -2.67
CA PRO A 237 5.01 -8.48 -2.84
C PRO A 237 6.22 -8.62 -3.77
N ALA A 238 7.17 -9.46 -3.38
CA ALA A 238 8.40 -9.71 -4.11
C ALA A 238 8.10 -10.25 -5.51
N ARG A 239 9.00 -9.98 -6.47
CA ARG A 239 8.91 -10.64 -7.77
C ARG A 239 8.97 -12.15 -7.61
N THR A 240 7.93 -12.85 -8.06
CA THR A 240 8.09 -14.25 -8.45
C THR A 240 9.16 -14.29 -9.54
N GLN A 241 10.29 -14.93 -9.27
CA GLN A 241 11.31 -15.16 -10.29
C GLN A 241 10.62 -15.94 -11.42
N ARG A 242 10.49 -15.33 -12.60
CA ARG A 242 10.25 -16.12 -13.81
C ARG A 242 11.53 -16.91 -14.03
N SER A 243 11.44 -18.24 -14.02
CA SER A 243 12.48 -19.08 -14.62
C SER A 243 12.82 -18.49 -15.99
N PRO A 244 14.10 -18.32 -16.35
CA PRO A 244 14.45 -17.94 -17.71
C PRO A 244 13.80 -18.96 -18.64
N ASN A 245 13.04 -18.49 -19.63
CA ASN A 245 12.58 -19.36 -20.70
C ASN A 245 13.82 -20.07 -21.28
N PRO A 246 13.80 -21.39 -21.47
CA PRO A 246 14.82 -22.02 -22.30
C PRO A 246 14.72 -21.41 -23.71
N GLU A 247 15.89 -21.03 -24.23
CA GLU A 247 16.10 -20.49 -25.57
C GLU A 247 15.46 -21.35 -26.68
#